data_AF-A0A7C1UV05-F1
#
_entry.id   AF-A0A7C1UV05-F1
#
_cell.length_a   1.000
_cell.length_b   1.000
_cell.length_c   1.000
_cell.angle_alpha   90.00
_cell.angle_beta   90.00
_cell.angle_gamma   90.00
#
_symmetry.space_group_name_H-M   'P 1'
#
loop_
_entity.id
_entity.type
_entity.pdbx_description
1 polymer ?
#
loop_
_entity_poly.entity_id
_entity_poly.type
_entity_poly.pdbx_seq_one_letter_code
_entity_poly.pdbx_strand_id
1 'polypeptide(L)'
;MRTKAVLLMLVGGGGDNPVERAVQRARQAAARDLLETLLEAGVVGRAVVATNDTAWTAGLEGLPIEVDTDSPGEPFHFGRRLAGLIRRYGVERVLYAGGGSAPLMDLGRWREALEGFGEGGPMAVTNNLHSSDWIAFFPACDLVPVVAAQERDNGLGWALAHEAGVLTRSLPPCAASRFDLDTPADLLVARAHPRLGPHLRDVLNRLEWSDEPIEGVLRVLARKGGRLAVVGRSSAAAWSALERATQCWVRLFVEERGMVASGRLERGNARSLLADFLEQVGVEGFFAELAALADAALLDSRVILAARGLWPIAADRFNADLFRWGDVQEPFLRRFSRAAGQAGMPILMGGQSVVSGGLMALLEVLEARRRG
;
A
#
# COMPACT_ATOMS: atom_id res chain seq x y z
N MET A 1 13.35 27.44 -19.61
CA MET A 1 13.39 26.03 -19.17
C MET A 1 12.14 25.76 -18.35
N ARG A 2 11.41 24.66 -18.58
CA ARG A 2 10.24 24.30 -17.76
C ARG A 2 10.71 24.01 -16.33
N THR A 3 10.14 24.67 -15.33
CA THR A 3 10.44 24.36 -13.92
C THR A 3 9.90 22.96 -13.61
N LYS A 4 10.79 22.01 -13.35
CA LYS A 4 10.40 20.64 -13.00
C LYS A 4 9.79 20.59 -11.60
N ALA A 5 9.01 19.54 -11.34
CA ALA A 5 8.55 19.26 -9.99
C ALA A 5 9.73 18.96 -9.05
N VAL A 6 9.53 19.24 -7.77
CA VAL A 6 10.41 18.82 -6.67
C VAL A 6 9.77 17.63 -6.00
N LEU A 7 10.53 16.54 -5.87
CA LEU A 7 10.08 15.37 -5.11
C LEU A 7 10.21 15.68 -3.61
N LEU A 8 9.11 15.60 -2.88
CA LEU A 8 9.06 15.63 -1.42
C LEU A 8 8.72 14.23 -0.94
N MET A 9 9.73 13.48 -0.52
CA MET A 9 9.58 12.07 -0.16
C MET A 9 9.58 11.93 1.37
N LEU A 10 8.54 11.30 1.93
CA LEU A 10 8.46 11.04 3.37
C LEU A 10 8.65 9.54 3.61
N VAL A 11 9.68 9.19 4.39
CA VAL A 11 10.03 7.81 4.72
C VAL A 11 10.23 7.68 6.22
N GLY A 12 9.38 6.91 6.90
CA GLY A 12 9.47 6.74 8.34
C GLY A 12 8.38 5.82 8.90
N GLY A 13 8.17 5.87 10.21
CA GLY A 13 7.09 5.14 10.88
C GLY A 13 7.31 3.63 10.99
N GLY A 14 8.57 3.19 11.06
CA GLY A 14 8.92 1.79 11.37
C GLY A 14 8.72 1.44 12.85
N GLY A 15 8.78 0.14 13.15
CA GLY A 15 8.69 -0.39 14.51
C GLY A 15 9.91 -1.23 14.89
N ASP A 16 10.06 -1.49 16.18
CA ASP A 16 11.21 -2.20 16.74
C ASP A 16 11.12 -3.72 16.62
N ASN A 17 9.98 -4.28 16.20
CA ASN A 17 9.89 -5.72 15.97
C ASN A 17 10.63 -6.10 14.67
N PRO A 18 11.32 -7.26 14.60
CA PRO A 18 11.96 -7.73 13.38
C PRO A 18 11.09 -7.68 12.11
N VAL A 19 9.79 -8.01 12.22
CA VAL A 19 8.88 -8.00 11.07
C VAL A 19 8.55 -6.57 10.62
N GLU A 20 8.42 -5.63 11.55
CA GLU A 20 8.20 -4.21 11.24
C GLU A 20 9.44 -3.60 10.57
N ARG A 21 10.63 -3.94 11.07
CA ARG A 21 11.89 -3.55 10.43
C ARG A 21 12.04 -4.09 9.01
N ALA A 22 11.55 -5.29 8.73
CA ALA A 22 11.58 -5.85 7.37
C ALA A 22 10.72 -5.01 6.41
N VAL A 23 9.51 -4.63 6.82
CA VAL A 23 8.63 -3.72 6.05
C VAL A 23 9.28 -2.35 5.88
N GLN A 24 9.86 -1.78 6.93
CA GLN A 24 10.57 -0.51 6.85
C GLN A 24 11.74 -0.55 5.86
N ARG A 25 12.58 -1.59 5.91
CA ARG A 25 13.72 -1.75 4.97
C ARG A 25 13.25 -1.87 3.52
N ALA A 26 12.15 -2.58 3.28
CA ALA A 26 11.57 -2.68 1.94
C ALA A 26 11.07 -1.31 1.44
N ARG A 27 10.37 -0.53 2.30
CA ARG A 27 9.96 0.85 1.97
C ARG A 27 11.17 1.75 1.69
N GLN A 28 12.23 1.64 2.49
CA GLN A 28 13.48 2.38 2.28
C GLN A 28 14.16 2.03 0.95
N ALA A 29 14.16 0.76 0.58
CA ALA A 29 14.71 0.31 -0.69
C ALA A 29 13.86 0.76 -1.89
N ALA A 30 12.53 0.66 -1.78
CA ALA A 30 11.60 1.16 -2.80
C ALA A 30 11.71 2.69 -2.98
N ALA A 31 11.86 3.43 -1.88
CA ALA A 31 12.12 4.86 -1.88
C ALA A 31 13.40 5.21 -2.66
N ARG A 32 14.48 4.44 -2.45
CA ARG A 32 15.73 4.60 -3.18
C ARG A 32 15.57 4.32 -4.67
N ASP A 33 14.92 3.22 -5.05
CA ASP A 33 14.63 2.89 -6.45
C ASP A 33 13.84 4.03 -7.14
N LEU A 34 12.87 4.62 -6.43
CA LEU A 34 12.08 5.74 -6.93
C LEU A 34 12.90 7.03 -7.08
N LEU A 35 13.75 7.35 -6.10
CA LEU A 35 14.67 8.50 -6.15
C LEU A 35 15.59 8.41 -7.37
N GLU A 36 16.29 7.29 -7.53
CA GLU A 36 17.19 7.03 -8.66
C GLU A 36 16.43 7.15 -9.99
N THR A 37 15.28 6.47 -10.12
CA THR A 37 14.46 6.52 -11.34
C THR A 37 14.05 7.95 -11.73
N LEU A 38 13.57 8.75 -10.77
CA LEU A 38 13.03 10.08 -11.07
C LEU A 38 14.11 11.14 -11.28
N LEU A 39 15.22 11.06 -10.53
CA LEU A 39 16.34 12.00 -10.63
C LEU A 39 17.17 11.75 -11.89
N GLU A 40 17.58 10.51 -12.14
CA GLU A 40 18.42 10.15 -13.30
C GLU A 40 17.71 10.43 -14.62
N ALA A 41 16.41 10.12 -14.69
CA ALA A 41 15.61 10.40 -15.88
C ALA A 41 15.18 11.87 -16.01
N GLY A 42 15.52 12.71 -15.03
CA GLY A 42 15.18 14.12 -14.98
C GLY A 42 13.68 14.38 -14.97
N VAL A 43 12.86 13.48 -14.43
CA VAL A 43 11.42 13.69 -14.23
C VAL A 43 11.20 14.78 -13.19
N VAL A 44 12.01 14.77 -12.13
CA VAL A 44 12.07 15.82 -11.12
C VAL A 44 13.38 16.60 -11.22
N GLY A 45 13.39 17.84 -10.75
CA GLY A 45 14.59 18.70 -10.79
C GLY A 45 15.49 18.54 -9.58
N ARG A 46 14.91 18.15 -8.43
CA ARG A 46 15.59 17.87 -7.15
C ARG A 46 14.65 17.06 -6.26
N ALA A 47 15.18 16.49 -5.18
CA ALA A 47 14.40 15.79 -4.18
C ALA A 47 14.79 16.22 -2.76
N VAL A 48 13.79 16.27 -1.87
CA VAL A 48 13.95 16.40 -0.42
C VAL A 48 13.43 15.11 0.21
N VAL A 49 14.25 14.46 1.02
CA VAL A 49 13.88 13.24 1.77
C VAL A 49 13.68 13.61 3.22
N ALA A 50 12.43 13.52 3.69
CA ALA A 50 12.06 13.69 5.07
C ALA A 50 11.99 12.33 5.79
N THR A 51 12.75 12.18 6.87
CA THR A 51 12.83 10.90 7.59
C THR A 51 13.22 11.06 9.06
N ASN A 52 12.80 10.10 9.87
CA ASN A 52 13.26 9.91 11.24
C ASN A 52 14.40 8.87 11.37
N ASP A 53 14.81 8.21 10.28
CA ASP A 53 15.88 7.22 10.25
C ASP A 53 17.13 7.79 9.59
N THR A 54 17.98 8.44 10.38
CA THR A 54 19.24 9.02 9.92
C THR A 54 20.31 7.99 9.62
N ALA A 55 20.17 6.74 10.07
CA ALA A 55 21.13 5.69 9.73
C ALA A 55 20.94 5.24 8.28
N TRP A 56 19.69 5.22 7.80
CA TRP A 56 19.39 4.89 6.41
C TRP A 56 19.92 5.93 5.40
N THR A 57 19.99 7.21 5.77
CA THR A 57 20.37 8.29 4.83
C THR A 57 21.81 8.19 4.34
N ALA A 58 22.70 7.53 5.08
CA ALA A 58 24.06 7.20 4.61
C ALA A 58 24.03 6.36 3.31
N GLY A 59 23.00 5.51 3.15
CA GLY A 59 22.80 4.73 1.93
C GLY A 59 22.31 5.55 0.72
N LEU A 60 22.02 6.84 0.90
CA LEU A 60 21.62 7.77 -0.16
C LEU A 60 22.74 8.75 -0.54
N GLU A 61 23.92 8.61 0.08
CA GLU A 61 25.10 9.41 -0.28
C GLU A 61 25.41 9.29 -1.78
N GLY A 62 25.66 10.44 -2.43
CA GLY A 62 25.92 10.53 -3.86
C GLY A 62 24.69 10.82 -4.73
N LEU A 63 23.48 10.69 -4.19
CA LEU A 63 22.28 11.20 -4.87
C LEU A 63 22.15 12.72 -4.67
N PRO A 64 21.68 13.48 -5.67
CA PRO A 64 21.48 14.93 -5.57
C PRO A 64 20.20 15.26 -4.77
N ILE A 65 20.22 14.94 -3.47
CA ILE A 65 19.08 15.08 -2.57
C ILE A 65 19.42 15.97 -1.37
N GLU A 66 18.38 16.59 -0.81
CA GLU A 66 18.44 17.26 0.49
C GLU A 66 17.78 16.36 1.54
N VAL A 67 18.43 16.13 2.67
CA VAL A 67 17.85 15.35 3.79
C VAL A 67 17.27 16.32 4.82
N ASP A 68 16.00 16.13 5.17
CA ASP A 68 15.30 16.90 6.19
C ASP A 68 14.86 15.97 7.34
N THR A 69 15.60 15.99 8.44
CA THR A 69 15.34 15.06 9.55
C THR A 69 14.12 15.50 10.37
N ASP A 70 13.28 14.54 10.75
CA ASP A 70 12.15 14.78 11.64
C ASP A 70 12.64 15.09 13.07
N SER A 71 11.97 16.03 13.75
CA SER A 71 12.27 16.36 15.14
C SER A 71 12.02 15.15 16.05
N PRO A 72 13.00 14.74 16.89
CA PRO A 72 12.79 13.62 17.79
C PRO A 72 11.73 13.96 18.85
N GLY A 73 10.85 13.00 19.14
CA GLY A 73 9.86 13.11 20.22
C GLY A 73 8.60 13.92 19.90
N GLU A 74 8.48 14.50 18.71
CA GLU A 74 7.26 15.16 18.26
C GLU A 74 6.30 14.15 17.59
N PRO A 75 4.98 14.19 17.90
CA PRO A 75 4.00 13.39 17.17
C PRO A 75 4.01 13.74 15.67
N PHE A 76 4.15 12.72 14.83
CA PHE A 76 4.13 12.91 13.39
C PHE A 76 2.74 13.30 12.89
N HIS A 77 2.66 14.37 12.11
CA HIS A 77 1.45 14.80 11.41
C HIS A 77 1.79 15.07 9.94
N PHE A 78 1.27 14.24 9.04
CA PHE A 78 1.62 14.25 7.61
C PHE A 78 1.48 15.64 6.98
N GLY A 79 0.30 16.24 7.07
CA GLY A 79 -0.02 17.49 6.40
C GLY A 79 0.85 18.65 6.86
N ARG A 80 1.03 18.82 8.18
CA ARG A 80 1.93 19.83 8.77
C ARG A 80 3.37 19.61 8.32
N ARG A 81 3.82 18.35 8.26
CA ARG A 81 5.18 18.02 7.81
C ARG A 81 5.39 18.39 6.34
N LEU A 82 4.48 17.96 5.46
CA LEU A 82 4.54 18.27 4.02
C LEU A 82 4.42 19.78 3.77
N ALA A 83 3.49 20.46 4.43
CA ALA A 83 3.34 21.92 4.39
C ALA A 83 4.62 22.66 4.84
N GLY A 84 5.29 22.17 5.88
CA GLY A 84 6.55 22.69 6.37
C GLY A 84 7.67 22.58 5.32
N LEU A 85 7.78 21.43 4.66
CA LEU A 85 8.75 21.22 3.58
C LEU A 85 8.49 22.15 2.38
N ILE A 86 7.23 22.28 1.97
CA ILE A 86 6.83 23.18 0.87
C ILE A 86 7.30 24.61 1.15
N ARG A 87 7.02 25.13 2.35
CA ARG A 87 7.42 26.49 2.76
C ARG A 87 8.93 26.63 2.89
N ARG A 88 9.59 25.71 3.60
CA ARG A 88 11.04 25.75 3.88
C ARG A 88 11.87 25.76 2.61
N TYR A 89 11.48 24.95 1.63
CA TYR A 89 12.22 24.78 0.39
C TYR A 89 11.64 25.60 -0.77
N GLY A 90 10.60 26.41 -0.56
CA GLY A 90 9.99 27.25 -1.60
C GLY A 90 9.49 26.45 -2.81
N VAL A 91 8.82 25.32 -2.55
CA VAL A 91 8.41 24.39 -3.61
C VAL A 91 7.07 24.81 -4.19
N GLU A 92 7.04 25.19 -5.48
CA GLU A 92 5.80 25.53 -6.19
C GLU A 92 5.15 24.32 -6.88
N ARG A 93 5.95 23.44 -7.49
CA ARG A 93 5.51 22.21 -8.14
C ARG A 93 5.95 21.03 -7.29
N VAL A 94 5.01 20.46 -6.54
CA VAL A 94 5.29 19.33 -5.65
C VAL A 94 5.00 18.03 -6.38
N LEU A 95 5.86 17.04 -6.19
CA LEU A 95 5.53 15.62 -6.27
C LEU A 95 5.76 15.04 -4.87
N TYR A 96 4.71 14.73 -4.14
CA TYR A 96 4.80 14.00 -2.88
C TYR A 96 4.76 12.49 -3.15
N ALA A 97 5.59 11.71 -2.46
CA ALA A 97 5.53 10.25 -2.44
C ALA A 97 5.90 9.68 -1.05
N GLY A 98 5.14 8.70 -0.57
CA GLY A 98 5.53 7.89 0.58
C GLY A 98 6.62 6.86 0.23
N GLY A 99 7.45 6.46 1.19
CA GLY A 99 8.56 5.52 0.91
C GLY A 99 8.14 4.16 0.35
N GLY A 100 6.96 3.65 0.73
CA GLY A 100 6.40 2.40 0.19
C GLY A 100 5.50 2.58 -1.04
N SER A 101 5.38 3.80 -1.57
CA SER A 101 4.44 4.10 -2.65
C SER A 101 4.99 3.70 -4.01
N ALA A 102 4.10 3.30 -4.93
CA ALA A 102 4.40 3.11 -6.34
C ALA A 102 5.64 2.23 -6.69
N PRO A 103 5.91 1.11 -5.99
CA PRO A 103 7.08 0.25 -6.25
C PRO A 103 7.07 -0.39 -7.65
N LEU A 104 5.95 -0.30 -8.38
CA LEU A 104 5.75 -0.87 -9.72
C LEU A 104 5.56 0.19 -10.82
N MET A 105 5.72 1.48 -10.49
CA MET A 105 5.70 2.55 -11.49
C MET A 105 7.04 2.63 -12.23
N ASP A 106 7.03 2.27 -13.51
CA ASP A 106 8.17 2.49 -14.40
C ASP A 106 8.27 3.95 -14.86
N LEU A 107 9.41 4.30 -15.47
CA LEU A 107 9.69 5.64 -15.98
C LEU A 107 8.68 6.11 -17.03
N GLY A 108 8.20 5.21 -17.89
CA GLY A 108 7.22 5.55 -18.92
C GLY A 108 5.91 6.04 -18.30
N ARG A 109 5.42 5.31 -17.30
CA ARG A 109 4.21 5.67 -16.54
C ARG A 109 4.38 6.95 -15.73
N TRP A 110 5.56 7.21 -15.17
CA TRP A 110 5.83 8.49 -14.50
C TRP A 110 5.78 9.67 -15.47
N ARG A 111 6.35 9.52 -16.68
CA ARG A 111 6.28 10.55 -17.72
C ARG A 111 4.85 10.79 -18.19
N GLU A 112 4.09 9.74 -18.45
CA GLU A 112 2.66 9.83 -18.80
C GLU A 112 1.84 10.47 -17.67
N ALA A 113 2.11 10.09 -16.42
CA ALA A 113 1.43 10.66 -15.27
C ALA A 113 1.67 12.16 -15.14
N LEU A 114 2.88 12.66 -15.42
CA LEU A 114 3.23 14.06 -15.26
C LEU A 114 3.21 14.87 -16.56
N GLU A 115 2.74 14.28 -17.65
CA GLU A 115 2.60 14.97 -18.93
C GLU A 115 1.65 16.17 -18.81
N GLY A 116 2.11 17.33 -19.28
CA GLY A 116 1.35 18.60 -19.22
C GLY A 116 1.06 19.13 -17.81
N PHE A 117 1.66 18.53 -16.76
CA PHE A 117 1.36 18.87 -15.38
C PHE A 117 1.66 20.35 -15.07
N GLY A 118 0.61 21.10 -14.73
CA GLY A 118 0.70 22.51 -14.36
C GLY A 118 0.98 23.46 -15.54
N GLU A 119 0.83 23.03 -16.79
CA GLU A 119 0.96 23.90 -17.98
C GLU A 119 -0.29 24.76 -18.23
N GLY A 120 -1.46 24.33 -17.74
CA GLY A 120 -2.76 25.00 -17.93
C GLY A 120 -3.36 25.69 -16.69
N GLY A 121 -2.60 25.79 -15.59
CA GLY A 121 -3.06 26.36 -14.32
C GLY A 121 -3.02 25.35 -13.16
N PRO A 122 -3.73 25.63 -12.04
CA PRO A 122 -3.77 24.76 -10.88
C PRO A 122 -4.23 23.34 -11.22
N MET A 123 -3.45 22.35 -10.84
CA MET A 123 -3.71 20.95 -11.18
C MET A 123 -3.10 20.02 -10.14
N ALA A 124 -3.75 18.88 -9.92
CA ALA A 124 -3.22 17.76 -9.18
C ALA A 124 -3.28 16.46 -10.01
N VAL A 125 -2.28 15.59 -9.83
CA VAL A 125 -2.24 14.24 -10.39
C VAL A 125 -1.94 13.27 -9.25
N THR A 126 -2.80 12.29 -9.05
CA THR A 126 -2.63 11.31 -7.97
C THR A 126 -2.76 9.89 -8.49
N ASN A 127 -2.13 8.95 -7.79
CA ASN A 127 -2.38 7.54 -8.03
C ASN A 127 -3.84 7.19 -7.78
N ASN A 128 -4.43 7.74 -6.72
CA ASN A 128 -5.78 7.45 -6.25
C ASN A 128 -6.46 8.67 -5.62
N LEU A 129 -7.58 9.08 -6.21
CA LEU A 129 -8.38 10.19 -5.68
C LEU A 129 -8.88 9.94 -4.25
N HIS A 130 -9.18 8.68 -3.89
CA HIS A 130 -9.81 8.36 -2.59
C HIS A 130 -8.84 7.87 -1.51
N SER A 131 -7.56 7.67 -1.86
CA SER A 131 -6.53 7.17 -0.94
C SER A 131 -5.16 7.37 -1.57
N SER A 132 -4.67 8.61 -1.60
CA SER A 132 -3.40 8.94 -2.25
C SER A 132 -2.21 8.40 -1.47
N ASP A 133 -1.29 7.73 -2.17
CA ASP A 133 0.02 7.28 -1.66
C ASP A 133 1.15 8.14 -2.26
N TRP A 134 0.87 8.77 -3.40
CA TRP A 134 1.64 9.85 -4.00
C TRP A 134 0.71 10.83 -4.71
N ILE A 135 1.10 12.10 -4.77
CA ILE A 135 0.36 13.13 -5.50
C ILE A 135 1.29 14.26 -5.95
N ALA A 136 1.16 14.67 -7.20
CA ALA A 136 1.74 15.89 -7.72
C ALA A 136 0.70 17.01 -7.70
N PHE A 137 1.07 18.22 -7.28
CA PHE A 137 0.15 19.37 -7.33
C PHE A 137 0.88 20.71 -7.47
N PHE A 138 0.17 21.66 -8.07
CA PHE A 138 0.64 23.01 -8.40
C PHE A 138 -0.55 23.99 -8.41
N PRO A 139 -0.39 25.27 -8.03
CA PRO A 139 0.74 25.83 -7.27
C PRO A 139 0.63 25.41 -5.78
N ALA A 140 1.72 24.90 -5.22
CA ALA A 140 1.70 24.32 -3.88
C ALA A 140 1.61 25.36 -2.76
N CYS A 141 2.15 26.56 -2.96
CA CYS A 141 2.11 27.64 -1.95
C CYS A 141 0.68 28.05 -1.58
N ASP A 142 -0.23 28.09 -2.57
CA ASP A 142 -1.64 28.45 -2.35
C ASP A 142 -2.42 27.33 -1.65
N LEU A 143 -1.95 26.09 -1.75
CA LEU A 143 -2.62 24.89 -1.25
C LEU A 143 -2.14 24.47 0.13
N VAL A 144 -1.15 25.16 0.71
CA VAL A 144 -0.57 24.81 2.01
C VAL A 144 -1.60 24.70 3.13
N PRO A 145 -2.62 25.57 3.27
CA PRO A 145 -3.64 25.41 4.31
C PRO A 145 -4.40 24.09 4.21
N VAL A 146 -4.78 23.68 2.99
CA VAL A 146 -5.49 22.42 2.73
C VAL A 146 -4.59 21.21 2.98
N VAL A 147 -3.32 21.29 2.55
CA VAL A 147 -2.30 20.28 2.85
C VAL A 147 -2.11 20.13 4.36
N ALA A 148 -1.94 21.23 5.09
CA ALA A 148 -1.65 21.22 6.52
C ALA A 148 -2.76 20.62 7.38
N ALA A 149 -4.01 20.65 6.90
CA ALA A 149 -5.17 20.07 7.58
C ALA A 149 -5.22 18.53 7.53
N GLN A 150 -4.45 17.89 6.63
CA GLN A 150 -4.51 16.45 6.45
C GLN A 150 -3.64 15.70 7.48
N GLU A 151 -4.24 14.83 8.29
CA GLU A 151 -3.49 13.99 9.23
C GLU A 151 -2.66 12.90 8.55
N ARG A 152 -3.11 12.45 7.36
CA ARG A 152 -2.51 11.39 6.54
C ARG A 152 -2.58 11.77 5.05
N ASP A 153 -1.75 11.12 4.26
CA ASP A 153 -1.70 11.28 2.80
C ASP A 153 -2.98 10.85 2.08
N ASN A 154 -3.65 9.81 2.58
CA ASN A 154 -4.77 9.18 1.89
C ASN A 154 -5.88 10.17 1.50
N GLY A 155 -6.14 11.19 2.32
CA GLY A 155 -7.17 12.20 2.08
C GLY A 155 -6.77 13.33 1.12
N LEU A 156 -5.48 13.50 0.82
CA LEU A 156 -4.96 14.70 0.17
C LEU A 156 -5.53 14.91 -1.24
N GLY A 157 -5.59 13.86 -2.07
CA GLY A 157 -6.18 13.97 -3.41
C GLY A 157 -7.64 14.41 -3.40
N TRP A 158 -8.43 13.89 -2.45
CA TRP A 158 -9.82 14.26 -2.29
C TRP A 158 -9.97 15.71 -1.84
N ALA A 159 -9.19 16.13 -0.84
CA ALA A 159 -9.21 17.49 -0.29
C ALA A 159 -8.81 18.53 -1.35
N LEU A 160 -7.76 18.28 -2.14
CA LEU A 160 -7.38 19.19 -3.22
C LEU A 160 -8.50 19.33 -4.27
N ALA A 161 -9.15 18.22 -4.64
CA ALA A 161 -10.23 18.25 -5.62
C ALA A 161 -11.50 18.97 -5.12
N HIS A 162 -11.94 18.69 -3.89
CA HIS A 162 -13.27 19.09 -3.41
C HIS A 162 -13.26 20.27 -2.44
N GLU A 163 -12.19 20.48 -1.69
CA GLU A 163 -12.06 21.61 -0.75
C GLU A 163 -11.36 22.79 -1.41
N ALA A 164 -10.34 22.54 -2.25
CA ALA A 164 -9.58 23.58 -2.94
C ALA A 164 -10.01 23.81 -4.40
N GLY A 165 -10.91 22.99 -4.95
CA GLY A 165 -11.38 23.11 -6.33
C GLY A 165 -10.30 22.87 -7.39
N VAL A 166 -9.21 22.17 -7.04
CA VAL A 166 -8.10 21.91 -7.96
C VAL A 166 -8.49 20.81 -8.95
N LEU A 167 -8.27 21.05 -10.24
CA LEU A 167 -8.45 20.03 -11.27
C LEU A 167 -7.57 18.82 -10.96
N THR A 168 -8.19 17.71 -10.58
CA THR A 168 -7.47 16.53 -10.09
C THR A 168 -7.67 15.34 -11.03
N ARG A 169 -6.57 14.84 -11.58
CA ARG A 169 -6.55 13.63 -12.41
C ARG A 169 -6.05 12.44 -11.59
N SER A 170 -6.86 11.38 -11.49
CA SER A 170 -6.41 10.10 -10.93
C SER A 170 -5.93 9.19 -12.04
N LEU A 171 -4.84 8.46 -11.79
CA LEU A 171 -4.40 7.41 -12.71
C LEU A 171 -5.43 6.28 -12.80
N PRO A 172 -5.55 5.63 -13.98
CA PRO A 172 -6.33 4.40 -14.11
C PRO A 172 -5.83 3.31 -13.14
N PRO A 173 -6.72 2.48 -12.59
CA PRO A 173 -6.35 1.42 -11.66
C PRO A 173 -5.57 0.29 -12.36
N CYS A 174 -4.36 0.02 -11.88
CA CYS A 174 -3.52 -1.14 -12.22
C CYS A 174 -2.54 -1.39 -11.06
N ALA A 175 -1.72 -2.46 -11.12
CA ALA A 175 -0.77 -2.72 -10.04
C ALA A 175 0.19 -1.53 -9.84
N ALA A 176 0.69 -0.94 -10.93
CA ALA A 176 1.57 0.23 -10.88
C ALA A 176 0.97 1.41 -10.10
N SER A 177 -0.32 1.71 -10.27
CA SER A 177 -0.96 2.85 -9.62
C SER A 177 -1.60 2.54 -8.26
N ARG A 178 -1.77 1.27 -7.91
CA ARG A 178 -2.55 0.85 -6.71
C ARG A 178 -1.77 0.07 -5.68
N PHE A 179 -0.64 -0.53 -6.05
CA PHE A 179 0.15 -1.36 -5.15
C PHE A 179 1.11 -0.49 -4.35
N ASP A 180 1.17 -0.78 -3.05
CA ASP A 180 1.99 -0.14 -2.03
C ASP A 180 2.60 -1.21 -1.12
N LEU A 181 3.60 -0.82 -0.32
CA LEU A 181 4.28 -1.72 0.62
C LEU A 181 3.90 -1.36 2.06
N ASP A 182 2.81 -1.94 2.55
CA ASP A 182 2.27 -1.61 3.87
C ASP A 182 2.37 -2.73 4.91
N THR A 183 2.36 -3.96 4.43
CA THR A 183 2.29 -5.17 5.24
C THR A 183 3.26 -6.22 4.72
N PRO A 184 3.58 -7.26 5.51
CA PRO A 184 4.43 -8.35 5.05
C PRO A 184 3.88 -9.08 3.82
N ALA A 185 2.55 -9.18 3.68
CA ALA A 185 1.92 -9.76 2.50
C ALA A 185 2.28 -9.01 1.22
N ASP A 186 2.40 -7.68 1.29
CA ASP A 186 2.83 -6.86 0.17
C ASP A 186 4.27 -7.17 -0.24
N LEU A 187 5.15 -7.45 0.71
CA LEU A 187 6.53 -7.84 0.40
C LEU A 187 6.58 -9.19 -0.35
N LEU A 188 5.75 -10.15 0.06
CA LEU A 188 5.64 -11.45 -0.62
C LEU A 188 5.10 -11.30 -2.04
N VAL A 189 4.05 -10.48 -2.22
CA VAL A 189 3.50 -10.17 -3.56
C VAL A 189 4.54 -9.46 -4.42
N ALA A 190 5.23 -8.46 -3.87
CA ALA A 190 6.26 -7.70 -4.57
C ALA A 190 7.40 -8.62 -5.02
N ARG A 191 7.88 -9.52 -4.14
CA ARG A 191 8.97 -10.46 -4.43
C ARG A 191 8.67 -11.31 -5.66
N ALA A 192 7.43 -11.78 -5.81
CA ALA A 192 6.97 -12.56 -6.95
C ALA A 192 6.80 -11.74 -8.24
N HIS A 193 6.67 -10.42 -8.15
CA HIS A 193 6.44 -9.55 -9.30
C HIS A 193 7.71 -9.33 -10.11
N PRO A 194 7.69 -9.34 -11.46
CA PRO A 194 8.93 -9.26 -12.26
C PRO A 194 9.53 -7.85 -12.38
N ARG A 195 8.74 -6.79 -12.15
CA ARG A 195 9.13 -5.39 -12.44
C ARG A 195 9.48 -4.56 -11.20
N LEU A 196 10.25 -5.10 -10.27
CA LEU A 196 10.75 -4.29 -9.13
C LEU A 196 12.09 -3.64 -9.47
N GLY A 197 12.35 -2.51 -8.82
CA GLY A 197 13.68 -1.90 -8.80
C GLY A 197 14.73 -2.79 -8.11
N PRO A 198 16.03 -2.56 -8.42
CA PRO A 198 17.12 -3.41 -7.97
C PRO A 198 17.28 -3.43 -6.45
N HIS A 199 17.13 -2.30 -5.76
CA HIS A 199 17.35 -2.23 -4.31
C HIS A 199 16.24 -2.96 -3.56
N LEU A 200 14.98 -2.73 -3.95
CA LEU A 200 13.86 -3.47 -3.36
C LEU A 200 14.00 -4.96 -3.62
N ARG A 201 14.42 -5.36 -4.83
CA ARG A 201 14.64 -6.78 -5.15
C ARG A 201 15.71 -7.43 -4.27
N ASP A 202 16.84 -6.77 -4.06
CA ASP A 202 17.90 -7.29 -3.19
C ASP A 202 17.41 -7.48 -1.74
N VAL A 203 16.69 -6.50 -1.19
CA VAL A 203 16.11 -6.62 0.16
C VAL A 203 15.13 -7.79 0.26
N LEU A 204 14.24 -7.95 -0.72
CA LEU A 204 13.23 -9.02 -0.70
C LEU A 204 13.85 -10.41 -0.89
N ASN A 205 14.91 -10.54 -1.69
CA ASN A 205 15.62 -11.80 -1.90
C ASN A 205 16.33 -12.31 -0.63
N ARG A 206 16.65 -11.43 0.32
CA ARG A 206 17.24 -11.79 1.62
C ARG A 206 16.21 -12.20 2.67
N LEU A 207 14.92 -12.11 2.38
CA LEU A 207 13.87 -12.52 3.30
C LEU A 207 13.75 -14.05 3.32
N GLU A 208 14.02 -14.67 4.47
CA GLU A 208 13.81 -16.10 4.72
C GLU A 208 12.32 -16.41 5.01
N TRP A 209 11.43 -15.88 4.19
CA TRP A 209 9.98 -16.06 4.31
C TRP A 209 9.48 -17.02 3.25
N SER A 210 8.49 -17.85 3.58
CA SER A 210 7.91 -18.79 2.62
C SER A 210 7.13 -18.07 1.53
N ASP A 211 7.34 -18.47 0.27
CA ASP A 211 6.53 -18.03 -0.88
C ASP A 211 5.22 -18.83 -1.01
N GLU A 212 5.02 -19.88 -0.21
CA GLU A 212 3.92 -20.81 -0.44
C GLU A 212 2.51 -20.18 -0.38
N PRO A 213 2.19 -19.18 0.46
CA PRO A 213 0.91 -18.49 0.38
C PRO A 213 0.67 -17.84 -1.00
N ILE A 214 1.71 -17.25 -1.60
CA ILE A 214 1.65 -16.63 -2.92
C ILE A 214 1.53 -17.68 -4.01
N GLU A 215 2.40 -18.70 -3.98
CA GLU A 215 2.40 -19.78 -4.96
C GLU A 215 1.10 -20.57 -4.95
N GLY A 216 0.56 -20.87 -3.77
CA GLY A 216 -0.72 -21.55 -3.61
C GLY A 216 -1.88 -20.77 -4.22
N VAL A 217 -1.96 -19.46 -3.97
CA VAL A 217 -2.98 -18.60 -4.58
C VAL A 217 -2.80 -18.53 -6.10
N LEU A 218 -1.57 -18.34 -6.59
CA LEU A 218 -1.30 -18.29 -8.04
C LEU A 218 -1.67 -19.59 -8.75
N ARG A 219 -1.44 -20.76 -8.13
CA ARG A 219 -1.89 -22.06 -8.68
C ARG A 219 -3.40 -22.12 -8.85
N VAL A 220 -4.18 -21.58 -7.90
CA VAL A 220 -5.64 -21.52 -8.02
C VAL A 220 -6.07 -20.53 -9.09
N LEU A 221 -5.48 -19.33 -9.13
CA LEU A 221 -5.77 -18.30 -10.14
C LEU A 221 -5.44 -18.78 -11.58
N ALA A 222 -4.43 -19.64 -11.72
CA ALA A 222 -4.06 -20.22 -13.01
C ALA A 222 -5.05 -21.27 -13.52
N ARG A 223 -5.80 -21.93 -12.61
CA ARG A 223 -6.69 -23.05 -12.93
C ARG A 223 -8.06 -22.55 -13.40
N LYS A 224 -8.48 -22.99 -14.59
CA LYS A 224 -9.86 -22.77 -15.08
C LYS A 224 -10.87 -23.37 -14.10
N GLY A 225 -11.87 -22.60 -13.70
CA GLY A 225 -12.85 -23.00 -12.69
C GLY A 225 -12.30 -23.11 -11.27
N GLY A 226 -11.08 -22.62 -10.99
CA GLY A 226 -10.58 -22.49 -9.62
C GLY A 226 -11.51 -21.58 -8.80
N ARG A 227 -11.81 -21.95 -7.56
CA ARG A 227 -12.73 -21.21 -6.69
C ARG A 227 -11.92 -20.29 -5.77
N LEU A 228 -12.16 -18.99 -5.83
CA LEU A 228 -11.44 -18.00 -5.04
C LEU A 228 -12.40 -17.22 -4.13
N ALA A 229 -12.08 -17.10 -2.85
CA ALA A 229 -12.71 -16.12 -1.97
C ALA A 229 -11.88 -14.84 -1.89
N VAL A 230 -12.52 -13.68 -2.05
CA VAL A 230 -11.92 -12.37 -1.84
C VAL A 230 -12.69 -11.68 -0.72
N VAL A 231 -12.03 -11.45 0.41
CA VAL A 231 -12.66 -11.00 1.65
C VAL A 231 -12.02 -9.71 2.14
N GLY A 232 -12.85 -8.68 2.34
CA GLY A 232 -12.47 -7.40 2.96
C GLY A 232 -12.65 -6.19 2.03
N ARG A 233 -11.73 -5.22 2.07
CA ARG A 233 -11.93 -3.89 1.46
C ARG A 233 -11.58 -3.81 -0.03
N SER A 234 -12.17 -4.70 -0.84
CA SER A 234 -11.95 -4.75 -2.30
C SER A 234 -12.68 -3.61 -3.06
N SER A 235 -12.29 -3.38 -4.32
CA SER A 235 -12.87 -2.34 -5.18
C SER A 235 -13.39 -2.94 -6.48
N ALA A 236 -14.34 -2.25 -7.13
CA ALA A 236 -14.84 -2.64 -8.45
C ALA A 236 -13.72 -2.79 -9.49
N ALA A 237 -12.67 -1.96 -9.41
CA ALA A 237 -11.52 -2.07 -10.29
C ALA A 237 -10.71 -3.36 -10.07
N ALA A 238 -10.50 -3.76 -8.81
CA ALA A 238 -9.80 -4.99 -8.46
C ALA A 238 -10.60 -6.22 -8.92
N TRP A 239 -11.92 -6.22 -8.72
CA TRP A 239 -12.79 -7.25 -9.25
C TRP A 239 -12.74 -7.32 -10.78
N SER A 240 -12.87 -6.17 -11.44
CA SER A 240 -12.81 -6.09 -12.91
C SER A 240 -11.47 -6.60 -13.47
N ALA A 241 -10.36 -6.37 -12.77
CA ALA A 241 -9.05 -6.94 -13.14
C ALA A 241 -9.04 -8.47 -13.00
N LEU A 242 -9.58 -8.99 -11.90
CA LEU A 242 -9.65 -10.43 -11.61
C LEU A 242 -10.48 -11.20 -12.65
N GLU A 243 -11.64 -10.68 -13.04
CA GLU A 243 -12.51 -11.28 -14.07
C GLU A 243 -11.84 -11.29 -15.45
N ARG A 244 -11.06 -10.26 -15.79
CA ARG A 244 -10.33 -10.23 -17.06
C ARG A 244 -9.15 -11.21 -17.10
N ALA A 245 -8.44 -11.33 -15.98
CA ALA A 245 -7.19 -12.09 -15.93
C ALA A 245 -7.39 -13.59 -15.66
N THR A 246 -8.56 -14.00 -15.14
CA THR A 246 -8.79 -15.39 -14.69
C THR A 246 -10.10 -15.97 -15.23
N GLN A 247 -10.21 -17.30 -15.14
CA GLN A 247 -11.47 -18.02 -15.37
C GLN A 247 -11.93 -18.68 -14.06
N CYS A 248 -11.64 -18.03 -12.93
CA CYS A 248 -11.99 -18.51 -11.60
C CYS A 248 -13.45 -18.24 -11.29
N TRP A 249 -14.04 -19.07 -10.44
CA TRP A 249 -15.32 -18.78 -9.80
C TRP A 249 -15.04 -18.00 -8.53
N VAL A 250 -15.37 -16.70 -8.55
CA VAL A 250 -15.00 -15.78 -7.47
C VAL A 250 -16.18 -15.54 -6.54
N ARG A 251 -15.94 -15.61 -5.23
CA ARG A 251 -16.84 -15.14 -4.19
C ARG A 251 -16.25 -13.88 -3.58
N LEU A 252 -16.98 -12.77 -3.67
CA LEU A 252 -16.56 -11.50 -3.09
C LEU A 252 -17.39 -11.18 -1.84
N PHE A 253 -16.70 -10.97 -0.72
CA PHE A 253 -17.25 -10.46 0.52
C PHE A 253 -16.64 -9.10 0.78
N VAL A 254 -17.30 -8.04 0.30
CA VAL A 254 -16.78 -6.68 0.31
C VAL A 254 -17.46 -5.85 1.38
N GLU A 255 -16.67 -5.43 2.36
CA GLU A 255 -17.16 -4.71 3.54
C GLU A 255 -16.19 -3.57 3.89
N GLU A 256 -16.71 -2.49 4.48
CA GLU A 256 -15.90 -1.43 5.11
C GLU A 256 -14.88 -0.73 4.17
N ARG A 257 -15.19 -0.62 2.87
CA ARG A 257 -14.39 0.20 1.94
C ARG A 257 -14.33 1.65 2.43
N GLY A 258 -13.12 2.19 2.57
CA GLY A 258 -12.92 3.55 3.10
C GLY A 258 -13.01 3.66 4.64
N MET A 259 -13.05 2.54 5.36
CA MET A 259 -13.15 2.51 6.84
C MET A 259 -12.12 3.37 7.57
N VAL A 260 -10.89 3.41 7.07
CA VAL A 260 -9.81 4.23 7.66
C VAL A 260 -10.02 5.70 7.32
N ALA A 261 -10.13 6.03 6.02
CA ALA A 261 -10.25 7.41 5.54
C ALA A 261 -11.51 8.13 6.07
N SER A 262 -12.60 7.40 6.30
CA SER A 262 -13.84 7.97 6.86
C SER A 262 -13.82 8.13 8.38
N GLY A 263 -12.77 7.68 9.08
CA GLY A 263 -12.67 7.68 10.54
C GLY A 263 -13.56 6.66 11.24
N ARG A 264 -14.15 5.70 10.51
CA ARG A 264 -15.02 4.66 11.10
C ARG A 264 -14.26 3.73 12.04
N LEU A 265 -13.03 3.39 11.69
CA LEU A 265 -12.15 2.60 12.55
C LEU A 265 -11.93 3.29 13.91
N GLU A 266 -11.53 4.55 13.89
CA GLU A 266 -11.23 5.33 15.09
C GLU A 266 -12.47 5.49 15.99
N ARG A 267 -13.64 5.69 15.38
CA ARG A 267 -14.92 5.76 16.10
C ARG A 267 -15.47 4.40 16.54
N GLY A 268 -14.79 3.29 16.25
CA GLY A 268 -15.26 1.94 16.59
C GLY A 268 -16.54 1.52 15.87
N ASN A 269 -16.81 2.09 14.68
CA ASN A 269 -18.08 1.95 13.97
C ASN A 269 -18.06 0.91 12.85
N ALA A 270 -16.94 0.20 12.65
CA ALA A 270 -16.82 -0.83 11.64
C ALA A 270 -17.82 -1.97 11.91
N ARG A 271 -18.46 -2.49 10.86
CA ARG A 271 -19.41 -3.60 10.91
C ARG A 271 -19.02 -4.64 9.87
N SER A 272 -19.24 -5.92 10.18
CA SER A 272 -18.95 -7.01 9.25
C SER A 272 -19.85 -8.19 9.53
N LEU A 273 -20.63 -8.61 8.53
CA LEU A 273 -21.43 -9.82 8.56
C LEU A 273 -20.55 -11.05 8.73
N LEU A 274 -19.34 -11.05 8.18
CA LEU A 274 -18.37 -12.14 8.38
C LEU A 274 -17.84 -12.18 9.82
N ALA A 275 -17.66 -11.03 10.48
CA ALA A 275 -17.31 -11.00 11.90
C ALA A 275 -18.47 -11.54 12.76
N ASP A 276 -19.71 -11.17 12.45
CA ASP A 276 -20.91 -11.68 13.15
C ASP A 276 -21.09 -13.19 12.91
N PHE A 277 -20.83 -13.67 11.69
CA PHE A 277 -20.86 -15.10 11.39
C PHE A 277 -19.76 -15.86 12.14
N LEU A 278 -18.53 -15.33 12.14
CA LEU A 278 -17.40 -15.90 12.88
C LEU A 278 -17.71 -16.03 14.37
N GLU A 279 -18.42 -15.08 14.97
CA GLU A 279 -18.83 -15.15 16.36
C GLU A 279 -19.80 -16.32 16.62
N GLN A 280 -20.68 -16.62 15.66
CA GLN A 280 -21.64 -17.72 15.76
C GLN A 280 -20.99 -19.09 15.59
N VAL A 281 -20.11 -19.25 14.59
CA VAL A 281 -19.52 -20.57 14.25
C VAL A 281 -18.15 -20.83 14.87
N GLY A 282 -17.55 -19.82 15.50
CA GLY A 282 -16.18 -19.87 16.00
C GLY A 282 -15.13 -19.78 14.90
N VAL A 283 -13.87 -19.58 15.31
CA VAL A 283 -12.75 -19.38 14.38
C VAL A 283 -12.52 -20.59 13.48
N GLU A 284 -12.51 -21.80 14.03
CA GLU A 284 -12.26 -23.03 13.27
C GLU A 284 -13.43 -23.33 12.33
N GLY A 285 -14.67 -23.11 12.79
CA GLY A 285 -15.86 -23.24 11.95
C GLY A 285 -15.85 -22.27 10.77
N PHE A 286 -15.46 -21.01 11.00
CA PHE A 286 -15.33 -20.00 9.95
C PHE A 286 -14.38 -20.44 8.83
N PHE A 287 -13.19 -20.94 9.17
CA PHE A 287 -12.22 -21.39 8.17
C PHE A 287 -12.62 -22.71 7.50
N ALA A 288 -13.30 -23.62 8.22
CA ALA A 288 -13.85 -24.84 7.62
C ALA A 288 -14.91 -24.52 6.55
N GLU A 289 -15.81 -23.58 6.85
CA GLU A 289 -16.83 -23.11 5.89
C GLU A 289 -16.19 -22.39 4.70
N LEU A 290 -15.19 -21.54 4.94
CA LEU A 290 -14.48 -20.86 3.87
C LEU A 290 -13.77 -21.86 2.93
N ALA A 291 -13.16 -22.91 3.47
CA ALA A 291 -12.51 -23.98 2.72
C ALA A 291 -13.49 -24.88 1.95
N ALA A 292 -14.74 -25.02 2.42
CA ALA A 292 -15.79 -25.69 1.66
C ALA A 292 -16.22 -24.86 0.42
N LEU A 293 -16.20 -23.53 0.55
CA LEU A 293 -16.67 -22.58 -0.46
C LEU A 293 -15.64 -22.24 -1.54
N ALA A 294 -14.34 -22.33 -1.24
CA ALA A 294 -13.26 -21.90 -2.13
C ALA A 294 -12.03 -22.84 -2.06
N ASP A 295 -11.19 -22.79 -3.08
CA ASP A 295 -9.91 -23.50 -3.14
C ASP A 295 -8.72 -22.64 -2.66
N ALA A 296 -8.91 -21.33 -2.56
CA ALA A 296 -7.97 -20.37 -1.98
C ALA A 296 -8.71 -19.10 -1.52
N ALA A 297 -8.10 -18.32 -0.63
CA ALA A 297 -8.64 -17.05 -0.15
C ALA A 297 -7.62 -15.90 -0.12
N LEU A 298 -8.07 -14.72 -0.52
CA LEU A 298 -7.42 -13.43 -0.23
C LEU A 298 -8.19 -12.76 0.91
N LEU A 299 -7.52 -12.50 2.03
CA LEU A 299 -8.18 -12.10 3.27
C LEU A 299 -7.56 -10.82 3.85
N ASP A 300 -8.24 -9.69 3.65
CA ASP A 300 -7.98 -8.47 4.40
C ASP A 300 -8.61 -8.57 5.79
N SER A 301 -7.83 -9.11 6.74
CA SER A 301 -8.30 -9.43 8.10
C SER A 301 -8.66 -8.20 8.94
N ARG A 302 -8.32 -7.00 8.47
CA ARG A 302 -8.50 -5.75 9.23
C ARG A 302 -9.97 -5.40 9.43
N VAL A 303 -10.83 -5.82 8.51
CA VAL A 303 -12.28 -5.61 8.63
C VAL A 303 -12.85 -6.40 9.80
N ILE A 304 -12.49 -7.69 9.91
CA ILE A 304 -12.93 -8.56 11.01
C ILE A 304 -12.40 -8.02 12.34
N LEU A 305 -11.13 -7.63 12.40
CA LEU A 305 -10.53 -7.04 13.61
C LEU A 305 -11.28 -5.77 14.03
N ALA A 306 -11.47 -4.82 13.10
CA ALA A 306 -12.14 -3.56 13.39
C ALA A 306 -13.60 -3.76 13.83
N ALA A 307 -14.35 -4.65 13.18
CA ALA A 307 -15.74 -4.95 13.54
C ALA A 307 -15.87 -5.57 14.93
N ARG A 308 -14.81 -6.25 15.41
CA ARG A 308 -14.71 -6.80 16.77
C ARG A 308 -14.17 -5.80 17.79
N GLY A 309 -13.96 -4.53 17.41
CA GLY A 309 -13.37 -3.51 18.28
C GLY A 309 -11.90 -3.78 18.62
N LEU A 310 -11.21 -4.62 17.84
CA LEU A 310 -9.81 -4.97 18.04
C LEU A 310 -8.93 -4.23 17.03
N TRP A 311 -7.84 -3.64 17.52
CA TRP A 311 -6.80 -3.09 16.66
C TRP A 311 -5.41 -3.39 17.22
N PRO A 312 -4.94 -4.64 17.11
CA PRO A 312 -3.63 -5.04 17.63
C PRO A 312 -2.50 -4.23 17.00
N ILE A 313 -1.36 -4.15 17.70
CA ILE A 313 -0.17 -3.45 17.22
C ILE A 313 0.32 -4.03 15.88
N ALA A 314 1.12 -3.26 15.14
CA ALA A 314 1.60 -3.70 13.83
C ALA A 314 2.42 -5.00 13.91
N ALA A 315 3.28 -5.16 14.92
CA ALA A 315 4.00 -6.43 15.16
C ALA A 315 3.08 -7.67 15.20
N ASP A 316 1.96 -7.60 15.93
CA ASP A 316 0.98 -8.70 16.02
C ASP A 316 0.29 -8.95 14.68
N ARG A 317 -0.18 -7.89 14.02
CA ARG A 317 -0.86 -8.00 12.71
C ARG A 317 0.07 -8.55 11.64
N PHE A 318 1.33 -8.10 11.61
CA PHE A 318 2.32 -8.50 10.65
C PHE A 318 2.77 -9.95 10.85
N ASN A 319 2.97 -10.39 12.11
CA ASN A 319 3.25 -11.80 12.37
C ASN A 319 2.05 -12.69 12.06
N ALA A 320 0.83 -12.23 12.34
CA ALA A 320 -0.38 -12.94 11.96
C ALA A 320 -0.46 -13.14 10.43
N ASP A 321 -0.21 -12.10 9.63
CA ASP A 321 -0.21 -12.18 8.15
C ASP A 321 0.74 -13.23 7.60
N LEU A 322 1.87 -13.42 8.26
CA LEU A 322 2.88 -14.42 7.93
C LEU A 322 2.62 -15.80 8.55
N PHE A 323 1.47 -15.99 9.19
CA PHE A 323 1.12 -17.20 9.95
C PHE A 323 2.12 -17.55 11.06
N ARG A 324 2.79 -16.54 11.64
CA ARG A 324 3.68 -16.67 12.80
C ARG A 324 2.91 -16.46 14.10
N TRP A 325 1.83 -17.22 14.29
CA TRP A 325 0.94 -17.07 15.44
C TRP A 325 1.66 -17.21 16.80
N GLY A 326 2.80 -17.90 16.86
CA GLY A 326 3.64 -17.99 18.06
C GLY A 326 4.15 -16.63 18.56
N ASP A 327 4.33 -15.66 17.66
CA ASP A 327 4.83 -14.31 17.95
C ASP A 327 3.71 -13.29 18.19
N VAL A 328 2.44 -13.67 17.95
CA VAL A 328 1.28 -12.79 18.08
C VAL A 328 0.81 -12.77 19.54
N GLN A 329 0.75 -11.61 20.19
CA GLN A 329 0.33 -11.49 21.59
C GLN A 329 -1.18 -11.49 21.77
N GLU A 330 -1.92 -10.80 20.89
CA GLU A 330 -3.37 -10.68 20.99
C GLU A 330 -4.06 -12.07 20.82
N PRO A 331 -4.81 -12.57 21.83
CA PRO A 331 -5.32 -13.94 21.84
C PRO A 331 -6.23 -14.31 20.67
N PHE A 332 -7.13 -13.42 20.27
CA PHE A 332 -8.05 -13.69 19.16
C PHE A 332 -7.29 -13.82 17.85
N LEU A 333 -6.42 -12.86 17.53
CA LEU A 333 -5.62 -12.83 16.32
C LEU A 333 -4.63 -14.00 16.26
N ARG A 334 -4.06 -14.42 17.40
CA ARG A 334 -3.25 -15.64 17.51
C ARG A 334 -4.04 -16.87 17.07
N ARG A 335 -5.25 -17.07 17.63
CA ARG A 335 -6.11 -18.21 17.25
C ARG A 335 -6.57 -18.11 15.79
N PHE A 336 -6.94 -16.91 15.35
CA PHE A 336 -7.39 -16.64 14.00
C PHE A 336 -6.32 -16.95 12.95
N SER A 337 -5.10 -16.44 13.12
CA SER A 337 -3.98 -16.71 12.22
C SER A 337 -3.55 -18.18 12.23
N ARG A 338 -3.60 -18.85 13.39
CA ARG A 338 -3.37 -20.29 13.46
C ARG A 338 -4.39 -21.09 12.65
N ALA A 339 -5.68 -20.83 12.84
CA ALA A 339 -6.73 -21.53 12.11
C ALA A 339 -6.66 -21.24 10.60
N ALA A 340 -6.35 -20.00 10.21
CA ALA A 340 -6.12 -19.63 8.82
C ALA A 340 -4.98 -20.44 8.19
N GLY A 341 -3.83 -20.52 8.85
CA GLY A 341 -2.68 -21.30 8.39
C GLY A 341 -2.91 -22.82 8.38
N GLN A 342 -3.94 -23.30 9.08
CA GLN A 342 -4.30 -24.71 9.18
C GLN A 342 -5.57 -25.08 8.40
N ALA A 343 -6.12 -24.14 7.61
CA ALA A 343 -7.41 -24.30 6.92
C ALA A 343 -7.42 -25.33 5.77
N GLY A 344 -6.28 -25.93 5.43
CA GLY A 344 -6.18 -26.93 4.36
C GLY A 344 -6.28 -26.36 2.93
N MET A 345 -6.27 -25.04 2.79
CA MET A 345 -6.22 -24.33 1.51
C MET A 345 -5.26 -23.13 1.58
N PRO A 346 -4.70 -22.65 0.47
CA PRO A 346 -3.89 -21.43 0.46
C PRO A 346 -4.72 -20.20 0.87
N ILE A 347 -4.25 -19.50 1.88
CA ILE A 347 -4.80 -18.21 2.30
C ILE A 347 -3.68 -17.18 2.26
N LEU A 348 -3.89 -16.07 1.56
CA LEU A 348 -3.05 -14.89 1.67
C LEU A 348 -3.76 -13.89 2.60
N MET A 349 -3.26 -13.73 3.81
CA MET A 349 -3.79 -12.80 4.79
C MET A 349 -2.96 -11.52 4.82
N GLY A 350 -3.61 -10.36 4.92
CA GLY A 350 -2.92 -9.08 4.97
C GLY A 350 -3.84 -7.89 5.14
N GLY A 351 -3.33 -6.71 4.80
CA GLY A 351 -4.10 -5.47 4.75
C GLY A 351 -4.98 -5.36 3.50
N GLN A 352 -5.51 -4.17 3.25
CA GLN A 352 -6.36 -3.91 2.08
C GLN A 352 -5.70 -4.31 0.76
N SER A 353 -4.38 -4.11 0.64
CA SER A 353 -3.64 -4.38 -0.59
C SER A 353 -3.85 -5.81 -1.12
N VAL A 354 -3.98 -6.83 -0.25
CA VAL A 354 -4.21 -8.23 -0.68
C VAL A 354 -5.51 -8.42 -1.47
N VAL A 355 -6.47 -7.50 -1.34
CA VAL A 355 -7.74 -7.47 -2.10
C VAL A 355 -7.87 -6.24 -3.01
N SER A 356 -6.82 -5.44 -3.15
CA SER A 356 -6.75 -4.27 -4.03
C SER A 356 -5.49 -4.25 -4.91
N GLY A 357 -4.45 -3.49 -4.52
CA GLY A 357 -3.26 -3.28 -5.32
C GLY A 357 -2.42 -4.55 -5.44
N GLY A 358 -2.24 -5.26 -4.34
CA GLY A 358 -1.58 -6.57 -4.29
C GLY A 358 -2.32 -7.64 -5.09
N LEU A 359 -3.66 -7.64 -5.10
CA LEU A 359 -4.42 -8.51 -6.00
C LEU A 359 -4.11 -8.18 -7.47
N MET A 360 -4.10 -6.91 -7.87
CA MET A 360 -3.72 -6.53 -9.24
C MET A 360 -2.28 -6.95 -9.57
N ALA A 361 -1.35 -6.79 -8.63
CA ALA A 361 0.04 -7.23 -8.81
C ALA A 361 0.14 -8.76 -8.99
N LEU A 362 -0.59 -9.56 -8.21
CA LEU A 362 -0.66 -11.02 -8.38
C LEU A 362 -1.19 -11.42 -9.76
N LEU A 363 -2.18 -10.70 -10.28
CA LEU A 363 -2.71 -10.95 -11.63
C LEU A 363 -1.67 -10.64 -12.71
N GLU A 364 -0.92 -9.55 -12.55
CA GLU A 364 0.20 -9.25 -13.46
C GLU A 364 1.32 -10.30 -13.38
N VAL A 365 1.61 -10.85 -12.19
CA VAL A 365 2.53 -11.99 -12.03
C VAL A 365 2.01 -13.21 -12.79
N LEU A 366 0.72 -13.54 -12.63
CA LEU A 366 0.08 -14.65 -13.33
C LEU A 366 0.17 -14.49 -14.85
N GLU A 367 -0.14 -13.30 -15.36
CA GLU A 367 -0.06 -13.00 -16.79
C GLU A 367 1.37 -13.11 -17.32
N ALA A 368 2.36 -12.61 -16.57
CA ALA A 368 3.77 -12.74 -16.93
C ALA A 368 4.19 -14.21 -17.04
N ARG A 369 3.77 -15.06 -16.09
CA ARG A 369 4.04 -16.52 -16.09
C ARG A 369 3.35 -17.28 -17.21
N ARG A 370 2.29 -16.73 -17.82
CA ARG A 370 1.63 -17.33 -19.00
C ARG A 370 2.29 -16.95 -20.32
N ARG A 371 3.07 -15.87 -20.34
CA ARG A 371 3.74 -15.35 -21.54
C ARG A 371 5.17 -15.87 -21.68
N GLY A 372 5.85 -16.13 -20.57
CA GLY A 372 7.09 -16.90 -20.52
C GLY A 372 6.78 -18.39 -20.55
#